data_AF-A0A4R8TII6-F1
#
_entry.id   AF-A0A4R8TII6-F1
#
_cell.length_a   1.000
_cell.length_b   1.000
_cell.length_c   1.000
_cell.angle_alpha   90.00
_cell.angle_beta   90.00
_cell.angle_gamma   90.00
#
_symmetry.space_group_name_H-M   'P 1'
#
loop_
_entity.id
_entity.type
_entity.pdbx_description
1 polymer ?
#
loop_
_entity_poly.entity_id
_entity_poly.type
_entity_poly.pdbx_seq_one_letter_code
_entity_poly.pdbx_strand_id
1 'polypeptide(L)'
;MAGYLWHRGAEWRESWDYWFKWTDEHLTFDKLRPLIYTYDELGAQALDRLDEISPPTKAPAPSENDRTPPEKAPEKPHRDLYALLRDNADSDEVLGKLWAEVNAIPPWVDWAQIERGQKVFVRYAGPAIFALTFQSLVGGFGSRRVVETLARTGGFGVKVTRRRLLETFQHILQVTRDLASVQPGGDGFASSIRVRLLHAAVRRRILALAAEKPSYYNVQEWGIPVNDLDSIGTISTFSATLIWIGLPRQGIHLTTQEKEDYVALWRWVAHILGTPTDVFESVSRARAMMESLMISEIQPSDTSRALATNVLSGLSNQPPSYVSREFLAAETYWLNGAKLARELGVKRPPFYYSLLVLGQCIFFMVLCYCNRLFPQWGEARNKKVQQALFSLTIHNPALGALGKETKFEFQYIPTLDMMSTAAAAAGTATAAPGSSHLKSHGPRRTERRNLVALVLASLFVALLSWLGVRTASALFGTAAGMAPSAAATVAW
;
A
#
# COMPACT_ATOMS: atom_id res chain seq x y z
N MET A 1 -20.90 15.53 -5.83
CA MET A 1 -21.70 16.35 -6.76
C MET A 1 -21.28 17.83 -6.83
N ALA A 2 -20.34 18.34 -6.01
CA ALA A 2 -19.88 19.73 -6.10
C ALA A 2 -18.86 20.04 -7.23
N GLY A 3 -18.57 19.08 -8.12
CA GLY A 3 -17.55 19.22 -9.17
C GLY A 3 -18.05 19.82 -10.49
N TYR A 4 -19.36 19.91 -10.70
CA TYR A 4 -19.95 20.35 -11.99
C TYR A 4 -20.10 21.87 -12.13
N LEU A 5 -19.92 22.65 -11.05
CA LEU A 5 -20.25 24.09 -11.03
C LEU A 5 -19.05 25.05 -11.02
N TRP A 6 -17.81 24.55 -11.07
CA TRP A 6 -16.63 25.42 -11.13
C TRP A 6 -15.93 25.21 -12.48
N HIS A 7 -15.95 26.22 -13.35
CA HIS A 7 -15.09 26.22 -14.54
C HIS A 7 -13.65 26.16 -14.04
N ARG A 8 -13.02 24.98 -14.17
CA ARG A 8 -11.61 24.81 -13.83
C ARG A 8 -10.80 25.32 -15.02
N GLY A 9 -9.71 26.03 -14.75
CA GLY A 9 -8.81 26.54 -15.79
C GLY A 9 -8.17 25.42 -16.61
N ALA A 10 -7.56 25.77 -17.74
CA ALA A 10 -6.95 24.83 -18.69
C ALA A 10 -5.79 23.99 -18.10
N GLU A 11 -5.27 24.39 -16.94
CA GLU A 11 -4.21 23.73 -16.20
C GLU A 11 -4.70 22.56 -15.31
N TRP A 12 -6.01 22.44 -15.08
CA TRP A 12 -6.54 21.35 -14.27
C TRP A 12 -6.57 20.04 -15.07
N ARG A 13 -6.30 18.94 -14.37
CA ARG A 13 -6.42 17.57 -14.90
C ARG A 13 -7.30 16.75 -13.98
N GLU A 14 -7.98 15.78 -14.57
CA GLU A 14 -8.67 14.72 -13.84
C GLU A 14 -8.00 13.39 -14.20
N SER A 15 -7.69 12.59 -13.19
CA SER A 15 -7.34 11.18 -13.36
C SER A 15 -8.08 10.37 -12.29
N TRP A 16 -8.92 9.42 -12.71
CA TRP A 16 -9.58 8.45 -11.81
C TRP A 16 -10.28 9.08 -10.57
N ASP A 17 -11.17 10.05 -10.80
CA ASP A 17 -11.89 10.78 -9.74
C ASP A 17 -10.96 11.56 -8.77
N TYR A 18 -9.72 11.84 -9.19
CA TYR A 18 -8.76 12.71 -8.52
C TYR A 18 -8.44 13.91 -9.42
N TRP A 19 -8.45 15.10 -8.84
CA TRP A 19 -8.26 16.34 -9.57
C TRP A 19 -7.09 17.13 -9.01
N PHE A 20 -6.28 17.67 -9.90
CA PHE A 20 -5.09 18.43 -9.55
C PHE A 20 -4.72 19.45 -10.61
N LYS A 21 -3.83 20.36 -10.24
CA LYS A 21 -3.30 21.42 -11.10
C LYS A 21 -1.98 20.92 -11.70
N TRP A 22 -1.89 20.83 -13.03
CA TRP A 22 -0.65 20.51 -13.72
C TRP A 22 0.34 21.67 -13.55
N THR A 23 1.61 21.36 -13.31
CA THR A 23 2.71 22.32 -13.08
C THR A 23 3.94 21.93 -13.89
N ASP A 24 4.96 22.78 -13.90
CA ASP A 24 6.21 22.53 -14.62
C ASP A 24 7.06 21.38 -14.02
N GLU A 25 6.77 20.99 -12.77
CA GLU A 25 7.38 19.81 -12.14
C GLU A 25 6.79 18.49 -12.65
N HIS A 26 5.62 18.53 -13.30
CA HIS A 26 4.99 17.31 -13.82
C HIS A 26 5.68 16.83 -15.10
N LEU A 27 5.71 15.51 -15.26
CA LEU A 27 6.34 14.84 -16.40
C LEU A 27 5.26 14.25 -17.30
N THR A 28 5.38 14.50 -18.60
CA THR A 28 4.51 13.88 -19.60
C THR A 28 4.89 12.43 -19.81
N PHE A 29 3.99 11.65 -20.42
CA PHE A 29 4.25 10.25 -20.81
C PHE A 29 5.58 10.10 -21.56
N ASP A 30 5.85 10.98 -22.54
CA ASP A 30 7.08 10.91 -23.35
C ASP A 30 8.35 11.14 -22.53
N LYS A 31 8.29 11.99 -21.50
CA LYS A 31 9.42 12.22 -20.59
C LYS A 31 9.64 11.05 -19.63
N LEU A 32 8.58 10.35 -19.25
CA LEU A 32 8.66 9.17 -18.38
C LEU A 32 9.06 7.91 -19.13
N ARG A 33 8.73 7.82 -20.42
CA ARG A 33 8.92 6.61 -21.23
C ARG A 33 10.35 6.05 -21.21
N PRO A 34 11.44 6.84 -21.26
CA PRO A 34 12.80 6.28 -21.20
C PRO A 34 13.07 5.44 -19.95
N LEU A 35 12.47 5.81 -18.81
CA LEU A 35 12.67 5.13 -17.52
C LEU A 35 12.11 3.71 -17.47
N ILE A 36 11.32 3.29 -18.47
CA ILE A 36 10.86 1.90 -18.57
C ILE A 36 11.96 0.97 -19.09
N TYR A 37 13.06 1.52 -19.63
CA TYR A 37 14.18 0.78 -20.19
C TYR A 37 15.47 0.92 -19.37
N THR A 38 15.42 1.64 -18.24
CA THR A 38 16.51 1.72 -17.26
C THR A 38 16.14 0.94 -16.01
N TYR A 39 17.14 0.45 -15.29
CA TYR A 39 16.97 -0.34 -14.09
C TYR A 39 18.25 -0.34 -13.26
N ASP A 40 18.17 -0.86 -12.04
CA ASP A 40 19.31 -1.10 -11.16
C ASP A 40 20.29 -2.16 -11.73
N GLU A 41 21.25 -1.70 -12.54
CA GLU A 41 22.30 -2.53 -13.13
C GLU A 41 23.26 -3.07 -12.07
N LEU A 42 23.61 -2.27 -11.06
CA LEU A 42 24.53 -2.69 -10.00
C LEU A 42 23.93 -3.84 -9.18
N GLY A 43 22.65 -3.76 -8.81
CA GLY A 43 21.96 -4.86 -8.13
C GLY A 43 21.81 -6.10 -9.01
N ALA A 44 21.68 -5.95 -10.33
CA ALA A 44 21.66 -7.08 -11.26
C ALA A 44 23.03 -7.78 -11.34
N GLN A 45 24.11 -7.01 -11.52
CA GLN A 45 25.47 -7.53 -11.54
C GLN A 45 25.83 -8.19 -10.21
N ALA A 46 25.48 -7.57 -9.08
CA ALA A 46 25.72 -8.14 -7.75
C ALA A 46 25.00 -9.48 -7.56
N LEU A 47 23.76 -9.63 -8.04
CA LEU A 47 23.05 -10.91 -8.00
C LEU A 47 23.80 -12.00 -8.78
N ASP A 48 24.34 -11.67 -9.95
CA ASP A 48 25.11 -12.63 -10.75
C ASP A 48 26.38 -13.09 -9.99
N ARG A 49 27.11 -12.17 -9.36
CA ARG A 49 28.27 -12.52 -8.50
C ARG A 49 27.87 -13.39 -7.32
N LEU A 50 26.76 -13.08 -6.66
CA LEU A 50 26.25 -13.87 -5.53
C LEU A 50 25.84 -15.29 -5.95
N ASP A 51 25.33 -15.46 -7.18
CA ASP A 51 25.01 -16.78 -7.74
C ASP A 51 26.27 -17.58 -8.11
N GLU A 52 27.37 -16.93 -8.50
CA GLU A 52 28.66 -17.59 -8.70
C GLU A 52 29.26 -18.08 -7.37
N ILE A 53 29.21 -17.24 -6.33
CA ILE A 53 29.73 -17.56 -4.99
C ILE A 53 28.88 -18.64 -4.31
N SER A 54 27.55 -18.51 -4.41
CA SER A 54 26.60 -19.42 -3.79
C SER A 54 25.47 -19.72 -4.78
N PRO A 55 25.62 -20.77 -5.60
CA PRO A 55 24.62 -21.11 -6.62
C PRO A 55 23.23 -21.38 -6.01
N PRO A 56 22.15 -20.90 -6.66
CA PRO A 56 20.79 -21.19 -6.20
C PRO A 56 20.53 -22.70 -6.29
N THR A 57 19.87 -23.26 -5.28
CA THR A 57 19.43 -24.66 -5.34
C THR A 57 18.32 -24.79 -6.41
N LYS A 58 18.43 -25.75 -7.33
CA LYS A 58 17.41 -25.99 -8.36
C LYS A 58 16.03 -26.12 -7.71
N ALA A 59 15.07 -25.31 -8.17
CA ALA A 59 13.68 -25.43 -7.76
C ALA A 59 13.13 -26.80 -8.20
N PRO A 60 12.37 -27.52 -7.36
CA PRO A 60 11.70 -28.74 -7.80
C PRO A 60 10.73 -28.40 -8.95
N ALA A 61 10.70 -29.25 -9.98
CA ALA A 61 9.74 -29.14 -11.06
C ALA A 61 8.31 -29.22 -10.48
N PRO A 62 7.33 -28.44 -10.99
CA PRO A 62 5.95 -28.57 -10.55
C PRO A 62 5.43 -29.95 -10.98
N SER A 63 5.28 -30.88 -10.02
CA SER A 63 4.56 -32.13 -10.26
C SER A 63 3.07 -31.88 -10.08
N GLU A 64 2.25 -32.33 -11.03
CA GLU A 64 0.78 -32.16 -11.01
C GLU A 64 0.07 -33.06 -9.98
N ASN A 65 0.79 -33.80 -9.12
CA ASN A 65 0.18 -34.90 -8.36
C ASN A 65 0.61 -35.12 -6.89
N ASP A 66 1.11 -34.11 -6.18
CA ASP A 66 1.40 -34.30 -4.74
C ASP A 66 0.15 -34.11 -3.85
N ARG A 67 -0.60 -35.20 -3.67
CA ARG A 67 -1.61 -35.39 -2.61
C ARG A 67 -1.01 -35.92 -1.29
N THR A 68 0.31 -35.82 -1.10
CA THR A 68 0.99 -36.35 0.09
C THR A 68 1.86 -35.26 0.73
N PRO A 69 1.73 -34.98 2.03
CA PRO A 69 2.65 -34.07 2.72
C PRO A 69 4.06 -34.67 2.67
N PRO A 70 5.09 -33.92 2.23
CA PRO A 70 6.44 -34.44 2.25
C PRO A 70 6.89 -34.70 3.69
N GLU A 71 7.44 -35.89 3.90
CA GLU A 71 8.20 -36.25 5.10
C GLU A 71 9.29 -35.20 5.35
N LYS A 72 9.56 -34.84 6.62
CA LYS A 72 10.49 -33.75 7.00
C LYS A 72 11.90 -34.00 6.45
N ALA A 73 12.18 -33.51 5.25
CA ALA A 73 13.54 -33.39 4.73
C ALA A 73 14.34 -32.45 5.64
N PRO A 74 15.63 -32.74 5.91
CA PRO A 74 16.48 -31.86 6.71
C PRO A 74 16.55 -30.46 6.07
N GLU A 75 16.34 -29.41 6.88
CA GLU A 75 16.40 -28.01 6.43
C GLU A 75 17.79 -27.73 5.81
N LYS A 76 17.84 -27.57 4.49
CA LYS A 76 19.05 -27.10 3.81
C LYS A 76 19.36 -25.67 4.28
N PRO A 77 20.65 -25.30 4.45
CA PRO A 77 21.02 -23.96 4.86
C PRO A 77 20.44 -22.92 3.90
N HIS A 78 19.72 -21.97 4.47
CA HIS A 78 18.94 -20.98 3.75
C HIS A 78 19.86 -19.94 3.08
N ARG A 79 19.67 -19.70 1.78
CA ARG A 79 20.46 -18.74 0.99
C ARG A 79 20.00 -17.30 1.28
N ASP A 80 20.65 -16.65 2.24
CA ASP A 80 20.40 -15.25 2.60
C ASP A 80 21.29 -14.29 1.80
N LEU A 81 20.72 -13.65 0.78
CA LEU A 81 21.47 -12.77 -0.13
C LEU A 81 22.11 -11.56 0.56
N TYR A 82 21.50 -11.03 1.62
CA TYR A 82 22.10 -9.92 2.37
C TYR A 82 23.35 -10.38 3.14
N ALA A 83 23.28 -11.54 3.79
CA ALA A 83 24.43 -12.09 4.49
C ALA A 83 25.57 -12.40 3.51
N LEU A 84 25.25 -13.00 2.37
CA LEU A 84 26.25 -13.26 1.31
C LEU A 84 26.87 -11.97 0.78
N LEU A 85 26.08 -10.92 0.54
CA LEU A 85 26.61 -9.62 0.13
C LEU A 85 27.57 -9.06 1.18
N ARG A 86 27.14 -8.99 2.44
CA ARG A 86 27.95 -8.48 3.55
C ARG A 86 29.26 -9.25 3.70
N ASP A 87 29.19 -10.58 3.67
CA ASP A 87 30.32 -11.46 3.97
C ASP A 87 31.34 -11.53 2.81
N ASN A 88 30.98 -11.07 1.61
CA ASN A 88 31.84 -11.07 0.42
C ASN A 88 32.10 -9.67 -0.17
N ALA A 89 31.66 -8.60 0.51
CA ALA A 89 31.83 -7.23 0.03
C ALA A 89 33.31 -6.82 -0.11
N ASP A 90 34.18 -7.33 0.78
CA ASP A 90 35.61 -7.00 0.77
C ASP A 90 36.41 -7.82 -0.26
N SER A 91 35.84 -8.91 -0.79
CA SER A 91 36.54 -9.88 -1.65
C SER A 91 36.10 -9.84 -3.12
N ASP A 92 34.96 -9.22 -3.44
CA ASP A 92 34.46 -9.06 -4.81
C ASP A 92 34.19 -7.58 -5.12
N GLU A 93 34.72 -7.08 -6.24
CA GLU A 93 34.66 -5.66 -6.60
C GLU A 93 33.22 -5.14 -6.77
N VAL A 94 32.33 -5.94 -7.38
CA VAL A 94 30.94 -5.53 -7.64
C VAL A 94 30.15 -5.55 -6.33
N LEU A 95 30.36 -6.57 -5.50
CA LEU A 95 29.73 -6.66 -4.18
C LEU A 95 30.21 -5.52 -3.28
N GLY A 96 31.49 -5.18 -3.31
CA GLY A 96 32.06 -4.03 -2.61
C GLY A 96 31.47 -2.70 -3.06
N LYS A 97 31.25 -2.50 -4.37
CA LYS A 97 30.57 -1.31 -4.90
C LYS A 97 29.13 -1.20 -4.39
N LEU A 98 28.35 -2.28 -4.49
CA LEU A 98 26.97 -2.29 -3.98
C LEU A 98 26.95 -2.04 -2.47
N TRP A 99 27.83 -2.70 -1.71
CA TRP A 99 27.93 -2.53 -0.27
C TRP A 99 28.29 -1.09 0.13
N ALA A 100 29.24 -0.47 -0.57
CA ALA A 100 29.60 0.92 -0.37
C ALA A 100 28.44 1.88 -0.68
N GLU A 101 27.69 1.65 -1.77
CA GLU A 101 26.54 2.49 -2.14
C GLU A 101 25.44 2.48 -1.08
N VAL A 102 25.09 1.29 -0.57
CA VAL A 102 24.01 1.18 0.43
C VAL A 102 24.45 1.65 1.82
N ASN A 103 25.73 1.53 2.17
CA ASN A 103 26.25 2.04 3.45
C ASN A 103 26.61 3.54 3.40
N ALA A 104 26.69 4.15 2.22
CA ALA A 104 26.88 5.59 2.10
C ALA A 104 25.68 6.33 2.68
N ILE A 105 25.95 7.42 3.41
CA ILE A 105 24.92 8.34 3.91
C ILE A 105 24.91 9.57 3.00
N PRO A 106 23.95 9.70 2.08
CA PRO A 106 23.87 10.87 1.21
C PRO A 106 23.74 12.17 2.01
N PRO A 107 24.25 13.30 1.50
CA PRO A 107 24.20 14.59 2.22
C PRO A 107 22.79 15.09 2.56
N TRP A 108 21.77 14.63 1.85
CA TRP A 108 20.37 14.98 2.09
C TRP A 108 19.71 14.17 3.22
N VAL A 109 20.40 13.17 3.78
CA VAL A 109 19.87 12.35 4.88
C VAL A 109 19.97 13.10 6.21
N ASP A 110 18.82 13.46 6.77
CA ASP A 110 18.67 13.86 8.17
C ASP A 110 18.00 12.72 8.96
N TRP A 111 18.75 12.09 9.86
CA TRP A 111 18.24 11.01 10.70
C TRP A 111 17.11 11.42 11.64
N ALA A 112 17.12 12.67 12.13
CA ALA A 112 16.02 13.18 12.94
C ALA A 112 14.76 13.34 12.10
N GLN A 113 14.91 13.76 10.83
CA GLN A 113 13.79 13.81 9.87
C GLN A 113 13.22 12.43 9.58
N ILE A 114 14.08 11.44 9.30
CA ILE A 114 13.67 10.05 9.07
C ILE A 114 12.94 9.48 10.29
N GLU A 115 13.44 9.71 11.50
CA GLU A 115 12.80 9.23 12.73
C GLU A 115 11.39 9.83 12.90
N ARG A 116 11.21 11.12 12.60
CA ARG A 116 9.86 11.72 12.57
C ARG A 116 8.98 11.11 11.48
N GLY A 117 9.55 10.78 10.32
CA GLY A 117 8.87 10.07 9.23
C GLY A 117 8.35 8.70 9.66
N GLN A 118 9.14 7.93 10.43
CA GLN A 118 8.71 6.64 10.99
C GLN A 118 7.50 6.82 11.93
N LYS A 119 7.52 7.87 12.77
CA LYS A 119 6.43 8.20 13.70
C LYS A 119 5.10 8.50 12.97
N VAL A 120 5.15 9.05 11.75
CA VAL A 120 3.96 9.29 10.92
C VAL A 120 3.23 7.98 10.63
N PHE A 121 3.93 6.93 10.17
CA PHE A 121 3.30 5.64 9.88
C PHE A 121 2.61 5.06 11.10
N VAL A 122 3.30 5.01 12.25
CA VAL A 122 2.75 4.41 13.48
C VAL A 122 1.52 5.19 14.00
N ARG A 123 1.56 6.53 13.93
CA ARG A 123 0.43 7.40 14.32
C ARG A 123 -0.83 7.07 13.52
N TYR A 124 -0.67 6.86 12.22
CA TYR A 124 -1.75 6.63 11.25
C TYR A 124 -1.87 5.17 10.79
N ALA A 125 -1.32 4.21 11.54
CA ALA A 125 -1.15 2.83 11.05
C ALA A 125 -2.46 2.17 10.57
N GLY A 126 -3.57 2.36 11.28
CA GLY A 126 -4.88 1.84 10.88
C GLY A 126 -5.30 2.28 9.47
N PRO A 127 -5.56 3.59 9.25
CA PRO A 127 -5.93 4.09 7.92
C PRO A 127 -4.82 3.89 6.88
N ALA A 128 -3.54 3.89 7.28
CA ALA A 128 -2.42 3.61 6.37
C ALA A 128 -2.46 2.17 5.85
N ILE A 129 -2.73 1.17 6.68
CA ILE A 129 -2.85 -0.23 6.25
C ILE A 129 -3.98 -0.40 5.22
N PHE A 130 -5.13 0.22 5.45
CA PHE A 130 -6.25 0.18 4.50
C PHE A 130 -5.93 0.90 3.19
N ALA A 131 -5.31 2.08 3.27
CA ALA A 131 -4.85 2.79 2.08
C ALA A 131 -3.82 1.96 1.30
N LEU A 132 -2.79 1.44 1.95
CA LEU A 132 -1.77 0.63 1.28
C LEU A 132 -2.36 -0.64 0.63
N THR A 133 -3.34 -1.27 1.28
CA THR A 133 -3.96 -2.50 0.75
C THR A 133 -4.92 -2.22 -0.40
N PHE A 134 -5.82 -1.25 -0.26
CA PHE A 134 -6.90 -1.05 -1.25
C PHE A 134 -6.62 0.09 -2.22
N GLN A 135 -5.97 1.16 -1.77
CA GLN A 135 -5.58 2.26 -2.65
C GLN A 135 -4.28 1.93 -3.39
N SER A 136 -3.19 1.69 -2.65
CA SER A 136 -1.87 1.51 -3.27
C SER A 136 -1.76 0.19 -4.03
N LEU A 137 -2.10 -0.95 -3.42
CA LEU A 137 -2.01 -2.25 -4.08
C LEU A 137 -3.14 -2.49 -5.08
N VAL A 138 -4.40 -2.52 -4.64
CA VAL A 138 -5.52 -2.84 -5.55
C VAL A 138 -5.70 -1.74 -6.59
N GLY A 139 -5.60 -0.46 -6.22
CA GLY A 139 -5.59 0.65 -7.17
C GLY A 139 -4.35 0.66 -8.07
N GLY A 140 -3.18 0.29 -7.53
CA GLY A 140 -1.93 0.16 -8.28
C GLY A 140 -1.95 -0.94 -9.34
N PHE A 141 -2.83 -1.94 -9.23
CA PHE A 141 -3.09 -2.86 -10.34
C PHE A 141 -3.67 -2.16 -11.57
N GLY A 142 -4.10 -0.90 -11.48
CA GLY A 142 -4.43 -0.12 -12.66
C GLY A 142 -3.18 0.21 -13.52
N SER A 143 -1.96 0.10 -12.98
CA SER A 143 -0.73 0.31 -13.75
C SER A 143 -0.49 -0.82 -14.75
N ARG A 144 -0.62 -0.51 -16.03
CA ARG A 144 -0.62 -1.53 -17.10
C ARG A 144 0.66 -2.34 -17.19
N ARG A 145 1.82 -1.76 -16.84
CA ARG A 145 3.14 -2.41 -16.97
C ARG A 145 3.48 -3.24 -15.74
N VAL A 146 3.24 -2.65 -14.56
CA VAL A 146 3.48 -3.32 -13.27
C VAL A 146 2.70 -4.63 -13.19
N VAL A 147 1.43 -4.65 -13.61
CA VAL A 147 0.62 -5.88 -13.54
C VAL A 147 1.15 -7.01 -14.41
N GLU A 148 1.80 -6.72 -15.52
CA GLU A 148 2.36 -7.76 -16.39
C GLU A 148 3.59 -8.42 -15.73
N THR A 149 4.41 -7.64 -15.04
CA THR A 149 5.48 -8.20 -14.18
C THR A 149 4.89 -9.02 -13.04
N LEU A 150 3.91 -8.47 -12.30
CA LEU A 150 3.32 -9.12 -11.14
C LEU A 150 2.58 -10.42 -11.48
N ALA A 151 1.83 -10.45 -12.58
CA ALA A 151 1.07 -11.62 -12.99
C ALA A 151 1.97 -12.84 -13.22
N ARG A 152 3.16 -12.62 -13.79
CA ARG A 152 4.16 -13.66 -14.10
C ARG A 152 4.92 -14.19 -12.89
N THR A 153 4.94 -13.44 -11.79
CA THR A 153 5.54 -13.96 -10.55
C THR A 153 4.72 -15.07 -9.90
N GLY A 154 3.40 -15.17 -10.15
CA GLY A 154 2.55 -16.17 -9.49
C GLY A 154 2.16 -15.86 -8.04
N GLY A 155 2.82 -14.89 -7.38
CA GLY A 155 2.58 -14.57 -5.97
C GLY A 155 1.27 -13.82 -5.66
N PHE A 156 0.43 -13.53 -6.66
CA PHE A 156 -0.89 -12.90 -6.49
C PHE A 156 -2.06 -13.84 -6.84
N GLY A 157 -1.84 -15.16 -6.80
CA GLY A 157 -2.94 -16.13 -6.79
C GLY A 157 -3.73 -16.10 -5.48
N VAL A 158 -5.04 -16.41 -5.54
CA VAL A 158 -5.97 -16.34 -4.39
C VAL A 158 -5.43 -17.02 -3.12
N LYS A 159 -4.78 -18.19 -3.25
CA LYS A 159 -4.28 -18.99 -2.12
C LYS A 159 -3.00 -18.43 -1.48
N VAL A 160 -2.20 -17.68 -2.24
CA VAL A 160 -0.85 -17.26 -1.84
C VAL A 160 -0.75 -15.76 -1.56
N THR A 161 -1.67 -14.96 -2.11
CA THR A 161 -1.64 -13.50 -2.05
C THR A 161 -1.53 -12.97 -0.62
N ARG A 162 -2.27 -13.56 0.33
CA ARG A 162 -2.24 -13.13 1.74
C ARG A 162 -0.84 -13.25 2.35
N ARG A 163 -0.13 -14.37 2.10
CA ARG A 163 1.22 -14.57 2.61
C ARG A 163 2.18 -13.54 2.03
N ARG A 164 2.15 -13.34 0.71
CA ARG A 164 2.96 -12.33 0.03
C ARG A 164 2.73 -10.93 0.59
N LEU A 165 1.47 -10.58 0.88
CA LEU A 165 1.15 -9.28 1.48
C LEU A 165 1.68 -9.12 2.90
N LEU A 166 1.71 -10.19 3.70
CA LEU A 166 2.35 -10.16 5.00
C LEU A 166 3.88 -10.01 4.90
N GLU A 167 4.51 -10.60 3.89
CA GLU A 167 5.95 -10.41 3.62
C GLU A 167 6.23 -8.94 3.28
N THR A 168 5.45 -8.33 2.38
CA THR A 168 5.56 -6.88 2.11
C THR A 168 5.29 -6.04 3.36
N PHE A 169 4.29 -6.42 4.17
CA PHE A 169 3.97 -5.69 5.39
C PHE A 169 5.07 -5.81 6.45
N GLN A 170 5.75 -6.96 6.55
CA GLN A 170 6.94 -7.12 7.37
C GLN A 170 8.02 -6.09 7.00
N HIS A 171 8.29 -5.90 5.70
CA HIS A 171 9.27 -4.91 5.26
C HIS A 171 8.91 -3.50 5.74
N ILE A 172 7.64 -3.09 5.56
CA ILE A 172 7.14 -1.79 6.03
C ILE A 172 7.33 -1.63 7.53
N LEU A 173 7.00 -2.68 8.30
CA LEU A 173 7.20 -2.67 9.75
C LEU A 173 8.67 -2.54 10.12
N GLN A 174 9.58 -3.22 9.42
CA GLN A 174 11.03 -3.15 9.68
C GLN A 174 11.60 -1.75 9.38
N VAL A 175 11.21 -1.09 8.27
CA VAL A 175 11.71 0.25 7.92
C VAL A 175 11.05 1.37 8.74
N THR A 176 9.89 1.12 9.36
CA THR A 176 9.17 2.10 10.20
C THR A 176 9.30 1.84 11.70
N ARG A 177 10.11 0.85 12.12
CA ARG A 177 10.20 0.42 13.52
C ARG A 177 10.87 1.49 14.39
N ASP A 178 12.13 1.76 14.10
CA ASP A 178 12.99 2.67 14.84
C ASP A 178 14.18 3.04 13.95
N LEU A 179 14.93 4.06 14.37
CA LEU A 179 16.00 4.61 13.56
C LEU A 179 17.11 3.58 13.30
N ALA A 180 17.50 2.81 14.32
CA ALA A 180 18.52 1.77 14.21
C ALA A 180 18.14 0.69 13.19
N SER A 181 16.85 0.42 13.01
CA SER A 181 16.36 -0.57 12.05
C SER A 181 16.54 -0.13 10.60
N VAL A 182 16.43 1.16 10.30
CA VAL A 182 16.51 1.67 8.91
C VAL A 182 17.90 2.20 8.56
N GLN A 183 18.76 2.43 9.56
CA GLN A 183 20.18 2.75 9.38
C GLN A 183 20.98 1.55 8.87
N PRO A 184 22.17 1.76 8.27
CA PRO A 184 23.05 0.68 7.83
C PRO A 184 23.29 -0.36 8.93
N GLY A 185 23.14 -1.63 8.56
CA GLY A 185 23.23 -2.78 9.48
C GLY A 185 21.92 -3.17 10.19
N GLY A 186 20.88 -2.33 10.15
CA GLY A 186 19.57 -2.60 10.76
C GLY A 186 18.68 -3.57 9.98
N ASP A 187 17.60 -4.04 10.60
CA ASP A 187 16.68 -5.03 9.99
C ASP A 187 15.92 -4.48 8.77
N GLY A 188 15.47 -3.21 8.85
CA GLY A 188 14.85 -2.48 7.75
C GLY A 188 15.81 -2.27 6.58
N PHE A 189 17.05 -1.88 6.89
CA PHE A 189 18.13 -1.77 5.91
C PHE A 189 18.42 -3.11 5.21
N ALA A 190 18.63 -4.17 6.00
CA ALA A 190 18.92 -5.49 5.48
C ALA A 190 17.74 -6.06 4.67
N SER A 191 16.49 -5.80 5.08
CA SER A 191 15.32 -6.21 4.30
C SER A 191 15.17 -5.44 2.99
N SER A 192 15.45 -4.13 2.95
CA SER A 192 15.50 -3.35 1.70
C SER A 192 16.50 -3.96 0.70
N ILE A 193 17.70 -4.33 1.15
CA ILE A 193 18.71 -4.95 0.27
C ILE A 193 18.24 -6.33 -0.24
N ARG A 194 17.62 -7.15 0.62
CA ARG A 194 17.04 -8.43 0.18
C ARG A 194 15.97 -8.22 -0.89
N VAL A 195 15.12 -7.21 -0.74
CA VAL A 195 14.10 -6.86 -1.74
C VAL A 195 14.76 -6.36 -3.04
N ARG A 196 15.80 -5.53 -2.98
CA ARG A 196 16.58 -5.08 -4.15
C ARG A 196 17.11 -6.26 -4.97
N LEU A 197 17.73 -7.23 -4.29
CA LEU A 197 18.28 -8.43 -4.94
C LEU A 197 17.16 -9.38 -5.43
N LEU A 198 16.04 -9.47 -4.71
CA LEU A 198 14.85 -10.19 -5.18
C LEU A 198 14.29 -9.57 -6.48
N HIS A 199 14.25 -8.24 -6.58
CA HIS A 199 13.83 -7.54 -7.79
C HIS A 199 14.75 -7.84 -8.98
N ALA A 200 16.07 -7.87 -8.76
CA ALA A 200 17.03 -8.30 -9.77
C ALA A 200 16.76 -9.76 -10.22
N ALA A 201 16.45 -10.66 -9.28
CA ALA A 201 16.18 -12.07 -9.59
C ALA A 201 14.89 -12.24 -10.41
N VAL A 202 13.83 -11.51 -10.06
CA VAL A 202 12.58 -11.47 -10.81
C VAL A 202 12.82 -10.97 -12.24
N ARG A 203 13.54 -9.86 -12.39
CA ARG A 203 13.86 -9.25 -13.69
C ARG A 203 14.61 -10.23 -14.59
N ARG A 204 15.73 -10.78 -14.11
CA ARG A 204 16.55 -11.74 -14.84
C ARG A 204 15.74 -12.96 -15.27
N ARG A 205 14.88 -13.48 -14.39
CA ARG A 205 14.04 -14.66 -14.70
C ARG A 205 12.99 -14.36 -15.76
N ILE A 206 12.27 -13.24 -15.68
CA ILE A 206 11.26 -12.88 -16.70
C ILE A 206 11.92 -12.64 -18.06
N LEU A 207 13.07 -11.95 -18.11
CA LEU A 207 13.81 -11.73 -19.35
C LEU A 207 14.32 -13.02 -19.96
N ALA A 208 14.81 -13.97 -19.17
CA ALA A 208 15.23 -15.28 -19.65
C ALA A 208 14.06 -16.06 -20.28
N LEU A 209 12.88 -16.06 -19.64
CA LEU A 209 11.68 -16.69 -20.19
C LEU A 209 11.15 -15.98 -21.44
N ALA A 210 11.28 -14.66 -21.52
CA ALA A 210 10.93 -13.89 -22.70
C ALA A 210 11.88 -14.21 -23.89
N ALA A 211 13.17 -14.43 -23.62
CA ALA A 211 14.12 -14.88 -24.63
C ALA A 211 13.81 -16.30 -25.13
N GLU A 212 13.38 -17.20 -24.24
CA GLU A 212 12.94 -18.56 -24.59
C GLU A 212 11.62 -18.55 -25.39
N LYS A 213 10.65 -17.72 -24.98
CA LYS A 213 9.35 -17.57 -25.61
C LYS A 213 8.99 -16.09 -25.75
N PRO A 214 9.21 -15.44 -26.91
CA PRO A 214 8.96 -14.01 -27.09
C PRO A 214 7.53 -13.54 -26.79
N SER A 215 6.53 -14.41 -26.96
CA SER A 215 5.14 -14.11 -26.60
C SER A 215 4.87 -14.10 -25.08
N TYR A 216 5.84 -14.53 -24.27
CA TYR A 216 5.71 -14.57 -22.81
C TYR A 216 5.67 -13.16 -22.22
N TYR A 217 6.55 -12.25 -22.64
CA TYR A 217 6.63 -10.89 -22.11
C TYR A 217 7.13 -9.88 -23.14
N ASN A 218 6.33 -8.83 -23.40
CA ASN A 218 6.65 -7.81 -24.39
C ASN A 218 7.48 -6.67 -23.78
N VAL A 219 8.81 -6.81 -23.83
CA VAL A 219 9.75 -5.79 -23.31
C VAL A 219 9.59 -4.44 -24.03
N GLN A 220 9.26 -4.43 -25.31
CA GLN A 220 9.10 -3.18 -26.05
C GLN A 220 7.90 -2.36 -25.55
N GLU A 221 6.80 -3.03 -25.23
CA GLU A 221 5.55 -2.39 -24.81
C GLU A 221 5.51 -2.09 -23.30
N TRP A 222 6.03 -3.03 -22.50
CA TRP A 222 5.93 -2.97 -21.04
C TRP A 222 7.21 -2.50 -20.36
N GLY A 223 8.33 -2.42 -21.09
CA GLY A 223 9.63 -2.06 -20.55
C GLY A 223 10.36 -3.27 -19.96
N ILE A 224 11.50 -3.02 -19.34
CA ILE A 224 12.24 -4.03 -18.58
C ILE A 224 11.47 -4.31 -17.28
N PRO A 225 11.29 -5.57 -16.85
CA PRO A 225 10.60 -5.86 -15.60
C PRO A 225 11.29 -5.20 -14.41
N VAL A 226 10.52 -4.57 -13.53
CA VAL A 226 11.05 -3.82 -12.37
C VAL A 226 12.04 -2.74 -12.83
N ASN A 227 11.67 -1.98 -13.87
CA ASN A 227 12.44 -0.82 -14.32
C ASN A 227 12.38 0.34 -13.31
N ASP A 228 13.12 1.41 -13.58
CA ASP A 228 13.16 2.58 -12.71
C ASP A 228 11.80 3.25 -12.57
N LEU A 229 10.99 3.34 -13.64
CA LEU A 229 9.67 3.95 -13.57
C LEU A 229 8.73 3.16 -12.65
N ASP A 230 8.72 1.83 -12.76
CA ASP A 230 7.95 0.93 -11.90
C ASP A 230 8.41 1.02 -10.44
N SER A 231 9.72 1.15 -10.22
CA SER A 231 10.32 1.29 -8.89
C SER A 231 9.95 2.62 -8.25
N ILE A 232 10.08 3.73 -8.99
CA ILE A 232 9.61 5.06 -8.59
C ILE A 232 8.11 5.02 -8.29
N GLY A 233 7.31 4.40 -9.16
CA GLY A 233 5.88 4.28 -8.97
C GLY A 233 5.54 3.53 -7.69
N THR A 234 6.23 2.43 -7.42
CA THR A 234 6.07 1.66 -6.19
C THR A 234 6.41 2.51 -4.95
N ILE A 235 7.55 3.19 -4.92
CA ILE A 235 7.91 4.11 -3.80
C ILE A 235 6.86 5.22 -3.64
N SER A 236 6.39 5.79 -4.76
CA SER A 236 5.34 6.81 -4.76
C SER A 236 4.04 6.27 -4.12
N THR A 237 3.66 5.02 -4.37
CA THR A 237 2.46 4.43 -3.75
C THR A 237 2.56 4.21 -2.24
N PHE A 238 3.76 4.01 -1.71
CA PHE A 238 4.01 3.91 -0.26
C PHE A 238 4.14 5.27 0.45
N SER A 239 4.51 6.30 -0.32
CA SER A 239 4.78 7.66 0.15
C SER A 239 3.70 8.64 -0.29
N ALA A 240 3.86 9.25 -1.45
CA ALA A 240 3.02 10.32 -1.97
C ALA A 240 1.54 9.91 -2.08
N THR A 241 1.24 8.75 -2.66
CA THR A 241 -0.16 8.35 -2.87
C THR A 241 -0.89 8.13 -1.54
N LEU A 242 -0.19 7.64 -0.52
CA LEU A 242 -0.72 7.56 0.84
C LEU A 242 -1.03 8.95 1.41
N ILE A 243 -0.11 9.91 1.26
CA ILE A 243 -0.23 11.28 1.78
C ILE A 243 -1.40 12.03 1.13
N TRP A 244 -1.52 11.98 -0.20
CA TRP A 244 -2.42 12.86 -0.97
C TRP A 244 -3.74 12.22 -1.37
N ILE A 245 -3.85 10.90 -1.32
CA ILE A 245 -5.07 10.18 -1.72
C ILE A 245 -5.55 9.28 -0.59
N GLY A 246 -4.71 8.34 -0.15
CA GLY A 246 -5.10 7.31 0.81
C GLY A 246 -5.62 7.84 2.14
N LEU A 247 -4.85 8.71 2.80
CA LEU A 247 -5.23 9.30 4.09
C LEU A 247 -6.34 10.37 3.96
N PRO A 248 -6.29 11.32 2.99
CA PRO A 248 -7.35 12.32 2.84
C PRO A 248 -8.72 11.73 2.49
N ARG A 249 -8.78 10.66 1.68
CA ARG A 249 -10.04 9.95 1.39
C ARG A 249 -10.64 9.28 2.64
N GLN A 250 -9.88 9.13 3.72
CA GLN A 250 -10.35 8.66 5.03
C GLN A 250 -10.53 9.80 6.06
N GLY A 251 -10.42 11.06 5.63
CA GLY A 251 -10.56 12.24 6.49
C GLY A 251 -9.31 12.57 7.32
N ILE A 252 -8.16 11.94 7.03
CA ILE A 252 -6.89 12.16 7.72
C ILE A 252 -6.01 13.11 6.91
N HIS A 253 -5.61 14.23 7.51
CA HIS A 253 -4.76 15.23 6.87
C HIS A 253 -3.48 15.46 7.68
N LEU A 254 -2.34 15.22 7.03
CA LEU A 254 -1.01 15.45 7.60
C LEU A 254 -0.65 16.95 7.58
N THR A 255 0.16 17.37 8.55
CA THR A 255 0.88 18.66 8.49
C THR A 255 1.87 18.71 7.35
N THR A 256 2.34 19.91 7.00
CA THR A 256 3.48 20.10 6.10
C THR A 256 4.71 19.33 6.58
N GLN A 257 5.07 19.44 7.87
CA GLN A 257 6.21 18.73 8.44
C GLN A 257 6.08 17.21 8.33
N GLU A 258 4.92 16.64 8.66
CA GLU A 258 4.68 15.19 8.54
C GLU A 258 4.80 14.71 7.09
N LYS A 259 4.45 15.54 6.09
CA LYS A 259 4.62 15.20 4.67
C LYS A 259 6.10 15.20 4.27
N GLU A 260 6.85 16.23 4.67
CA GLU A 260 8.29 16.32 4.43
C GLU A 260 9.04 15.15 5.06
N ASP A 261 8.76 14.88 6.35
CA ASP A 261 9.40 13.81 7.10
C ASP A 261 9.08 12.42 6.51
N TYR A 262 7.83 12.19 6.08
CA TYR A 262 7.43 10.91 5.50
C TYR A 262 7.98 10.70 4.08
N VAL A 263 8.06 11.75 3.26
CA VAL A 263 8.74 11.69 1.95
C VAL A 263 10.23 11.42 2.12
N ALA A 264 10.90 12.06 3.09
CA ALA A 264 12.31 11.82 3.38
C ALA A 264 12.60 10.37 3.80
N LEU A 265 11.75 9.76 4.64
CA LEU A 265 11.85 8.33 4.98
C LEU A 265 11.81 7.45 3.73
N TRP A 266 10.85 7.68 2.83
CA TRP A 266 10.71 6.85 1.64
C TRP A 266 11.75 7.16 0.56
N ARG A 267 12.32 8.37 0.53
CA ARG A 267 13.51 8.70 -0.27
C ARG A 267 14.72 7.90 0.20
N TRP A 268 14.92 7.75 1.51
CA TRP A 268 15.95 6.89 2.08
C TRP A 268 15.72 5.40 1.73
N VAL A 269 14.50 4.91 1.87
CA VAL A 269 14.16 3.53 1.47
C VAL A 269 14.38 3.31 -0.04
N ALA A 270 14.06 4.31 -0.87
CA ALA A 270 14.32 4.28 -2.32
C ALA A 270 15.82 4.18 -2.63
N HIS A 271 16.67 4.93 -1.93
CA HIS A 271 18.13 4.86 -2.05
C HIS A 271 18.65 3.44 -1.80
N ILE A 272 18.26 2.81 -0.68
CA ILE A 272 18.71 1.45 -0.36
C ILE A 272 18.22 0.43 -1.40
N LEU A 273 17.01 0.62 -1.92
CA LEU A 273 16.41 -0.24 -2.95
C LEU A 273 16.99 -0.04 -4.35
N GLY A 274 17.89 0.93 -4.56
CA GLY A 274 18.43 1.24 -5.90
C GLY A 274 17.43 1.97 -6.81
N THR A 275 16.41 2.62 -6.24
CA THR A 275 15.43 3.41 -7.00
C THR A 275 15.92 4.86 -7.16
N PRO A 276 15.77 5.51 -8.33
CA PRO A 276 16.10 6.93 -8.47
C PRO A 276 15.39 7.83 -7.45
N THR A 277 16.13 8.73 -6.81
CA THR A 277 15.64 9.48 -5.63
C THR A 277 15.29 10.95 -5.89
N ASP A 278 15.70 11.53 -7.03
CA ASP A 278 15.54 12.97 -7.33
C ASP A 278 14.09 13.44 -7.39
N VAL A 279 13.17 12.50 -7.68
CA VAL A 279 11.74 12.77 -7.75
C VAL A 279 11.11 12.88 -6.35
N PHE A 280 11.82 12.43 -5.31
CA PHE A 280 11.43 12.53 -3.91
C PHE A 280 12.22 13.59 -3.14
N GLU A 281 12.98 14.44 -3.83
CA GLU A 281 13.80 15.49 -3.21
C GLU A 281 12.95 16.51 -2.42
N SER A 282 11.74 16.78 -2.90
CA SER A 282 10.80 17.66 -2.23
C SER A 282 9.39 17.06 -2.25
N VAL A 283 8.55 17.57 -1.34
CA VAL A 283 7.13 17.24 -1.27
C VAL A 283 6.39 17.64 -2.56
N SER A 284 6.79 18.74 -3.22
CA SER A 284 6.20 19.17 -4.49
C SER A 284 6.53 18.20 -5.62
N ARG A 285 7.81 17.82 -5.75
CA ARG A 285 8.28 16.88 -6.78
C ARG A 285 7.69 15.49 -6.58
N ALA A 286 7.63 15.00 -5.34
CA ALA A 286 7.04 13.71 -5.02
C ALA A 286 5.55 13.67 -5.41
N ARG A 287 4.82 14.76 -5.15
CA ARG A 287 3.42 14.90 -5.55
C ARG A 287 3.26 15.00 -7.07
N ALA A 288 4.08 15.82 -7.74
CA ALA A 288 4.03 15.98 -9.18
C ALA A 288 4.35 14.66 -9.90
N MET A 289 5.31 13.87 -9.39
CA MET A 289 5.62 12.54 -9.91
C MET A 289 4.43 11.58 -9.72
N MET A 290 3.83 11.53 -8.52
CA MET A 290 2.61 10.75 -8.28
C MET A 290 1.49 11.10 -9.28
N GLU A 291 1.21 12.40 -9.43
CA GLU A 291 0.17 12.93 -10.33
C GLU A 291 0.48 12.65 -11.81
N SER A 292 1.76 12.69 -12.21
CA SER A 292 2.23 12.32 -13.54
C SER A 292 2.00 10.84 -13.85
N LEU A 293 2.39 9.96 -12.93
CA LEU A 293 2.19 8.50 -13.04
C LEU A 293 0.71 8.13 -13.11
N MET A 294 -0.15 8.83 -12.36
CA MET A 294 -1.60 8.59 -12.41
C MET A 294 -2.20 8.85 -13.79
N ILE A 295 -1.63 9.78 -14.57
CA ILE A 295 -2.07 10.05 -15.94
C ILE A 295 -1.40 9.11 -16.93
N SER A 296 -0.10 8.83 -16.77
CA SER A 296 0.69 8.12 -17.78
C SER A 296 0.59 6.59 -17.68
N GLU A 297 0.43 6.04 -16.47
CA GLU A 297 0.60 4.61 -16.21
C GLU A 297 -0.69 3.85 -15.91
N ILE A 298 -1.69 4.53 -15.33
CA ILE A 298 -2.93 3.88 -14.91
C ILE A 298 -3.86 3.68 -16.11
N GLN A 299 -3.83 2.47 -16.67
CA GLN A 299 -4.63 2.01 -17.78
C GLN A 299 -5.01 0.53 -17.54
N PRO A 300 -6.08 0.27 -16.77
CA PRO A 300 -6.46 -1.10 -16.38
C PRO A 300 -6.66 -2.04 -17.58
N SER A 301 -6.22 -3.28 -17.41
CA SER A 301 -6.30 -4.40 -18.37
C SER A 301 -7.05 -5.59 -17.77
N ASP A 302 -7.28 -6.65 -18.56
CA ASP A 302 -7.86 -7.89 -18.02
C ASP A 302 -6.97 -8.55 -16.95
N THR A 303 -5.64 -8.47 -17.10
CA THR A 303 -4.67 -8.84 -16.06
C THR A 303 -4.93 -8.06 -14.78
N SER A 304 -5.20 -6.75 -14.90
CA SER A 304 -5.51 -5.88 -13.75
C SER A 304 -6.77 -6.35 -13.01
N ARG A 305 -7.84 -6.68 -13.76
CA ARG A 305 -9.11 -7.19 -13.20
C ARG A 305 -8.91 -8.51 -12.45
N ALA A 306 -8.11 -9.41 -13.01
CA ALA A 306 -7.81 -10.71 -12.41
C ALA A 306 -7.03 -10.56 -11.09
N LEU A 307 -5.97 -9.74 -11.06
CA LEU A 307 -5.18 -9.51 -9.85
C LEU A 307 -6.00 -8.83 -8.73
N ALA A 308 -6.79 -7.80 -9.08
CA ALA A 308 -7.69 -7.15 -8.14
C ALA A 308 -8.70 -8.14 -7.54
N THR A 309 -9.29 -8.99 -8.37
CA THR A 309 -10.20 -10.05 -7.93
C THR A 309 -9.51 -11.05 -7.00
N ASN A 310 -8.29 -11.47 -7.33
CA ASN A 310 -7.55 -12.43 -6.51
C ASN A 310 -7.21 -11.88 -5.13
N VAL A 311 -6.81 -10.62 -5.03
CA VAL A 311 -6.52 -9.97 -3.74
C VAL A 311 -7.77 -9.86 -2.89
N LEU A 312 -8.88 -9.36 -3.44
CA LEU A 312 -10.13 -9.24 -2.68
C LEU A 312 -10.63 -10.61 -2.20
N SER A 313 -10.55 -11.63 -3.05
CA SER A 313 -10.95 -13.00 -2.68
C SER A 313 -10.00 -13.60 -1.64
N GLY A 314 -8.69 -13.47 -1.84
CA GLY A 314 -7.67 -14.02 -0.95
C GLY A 314 -7.55 -13.35 0.41
N LEU A 315 -8.08 -12.13 0.56
CA LEU A 315 -8.16 -11.41 1.84
C LEU A 315 -9.53 -11.55 2.53
N SER A 316 -10.59 -11.85 1.79
CA SER A 316 -11.95 -11.94 2.35
C SER A 316 -12.06 -13.07 3.38
N ASN A 317 -12.73 -12.78 4.50
CA ASN A 317 -12.95 -13.71 5.60
C ASN A 317 -11.65 -14.34 6.16
N GLN A 318 -10.52 -13.65 6.03
CA GLN A 318 -9.24 -14.09 6.58
C GLN A 318 -8.92 -13.38 7.92
N PRO A 319 -8.12 -14.02 8.79
CA PRO A 319 -7.66 -13.39 10.01
C PRO A 319 -6.72 -12.21 9.74
N PRO A 320 -6.68 -11.22 10.65
CA PRO A 320 -7.35 -11.21 11.96
C PRO A 320 -8.76 -10.58 11.95
N SER A 321 -9.15 -9.92 10.87
CA SER A 321 -10.35 -9.07 10.86
C SER A 321 -11.62 -9.78 10.36
N TYR A 322 -11.48 -10.87 9.60
CA TYR A 322 -12.57 -11.67 9.03
C TYR A 322 -13.65 -10.84 8.32
N VAL A 323 -13.24 -9.76 7.66
CA VAL A 323 -14.15 -8.84 6.95
C VAL A 323 -14.67 -9.46 5.65
N SER A 324 -15.90 -9.10 5.27
CA SER A 324 -16.55 -9.61 4.07
C SER A 324 -15.92 -9.06 2.79
N ARG A 325 -16.10 -9.79 1.68
CA ARG A 325 -15.62 -9.35 0.37
C ARG A 325 -16.29 -8.06 -0.09
N GLU A 326 -17.56 -7.84 0.26
CA GLU A 326 -18.29 -6.60 -0.05
C GLU A 326 -17.75 -5.41 0.74
N PHE A 327 -17.31 -5.62 1.99
CA PHE A 327 -16.61 -4.59 2.74
C PHE A 327 -15.28 -4.23 2.06
N LEU A 328 -14.49 -5.22 1.65
CA LEU A 328 -13.26 -4.98 0.89
C LEU A 328 -13.51 -4.26 -0.44
N ALA A 329 -14.58 -4.61 -1.15
CA ALA A 329 -15.00 -3.90 -2.36
C ALA A 329 -15.39 -2.44 -2.04
N ALA A 330 -16.06 -2.19 -0.91
CA ALA A 330 -16.43 -0.84 -0.50
C ALA A 330 -15.19 0.02 -0.19
N GLU A 331 -14.18 -0.55 0.46
CA GLU A 331 -12.87 0.10 0.65
C GLU A 331 -12.24 0.48 -0.69
N THR A 332 -12.22 -0.43 -1.66
CA THR A 332 -11.66 -0.15 -3.00
C THR A 332 -12.41 0.98 -3.70
N TYR A 333 -13.74 0.99 -3.67
CA TYR A 333 -14.54 2.09 -4.26
C TYR A 333 -14.31 3.42 -3.55
N TRP A 334 -14.27 3.41 -2.22
CA TRP A 334 -14.08 4.61 -1.41
C TRP A 334 -12.70 5.24 -1.64
N LEU A 335 -11.66 4.40 -1.67
CA LEU A 335 -10.27 4.85 -1.72
C LEU A 335 -9.73 5.09 -3.11
N ASN A 336 -10.28 4.47 -4.17
CA ASN A 336 -9.83 4.67 -5.55
C ASN A 336 -10.77 5.50 -6.41
N GLY A 337 -12.02 5.70 -5.98
CA GLY A 337 -13.05 6.27 -6.82
C GLY A 337 -13.79 5.22 -7.64
N ALA A 338 -14.97 5.60 -8.12
CA ALA A 338 -15.88 4.68 -8.79
C ALA A 338 -15.42 4.36 -10.21
N LYS A 339 -14.70 5.27 -10.89
CA LYS A 339 -14.16 5.04 -12.23
C LYS A 339 -13.14 3.89 -12.22
N LEU A 340 -12.09 4.01 -11.39
CA LEU A 340 -11.02 3.02 -11.34
C LEU A 340 -11.50 1.68 -10.77
N ALA A 341 -12.35 1.69 -9.72
CA ALA A 341 -12.87 0.45 -9.16
C ALA A 341 -13.68 -0.39 -10.18
N ARG A 342 -14.45 0.26 -11.07
CA ARG A 342 -15.17 -0.43 -12.16
C ARG A 342 -14.22 -0.98 -13.21
N GLU A 343 -13.19 -0.22 -13.60
CA GLU A 343 -12.20 -0.69 -14.58
C GLU A 343 -11.33 -1.83 -14.03
N LEU A 344 -11.12 -1.89 -12.72
CA LEU A 344 -10.51 -3.04 -12.05
C LEU A 344 -11.45 -4.24 -11.89
N GLY A 345 -12.67 -4.18 -12.46
CA GLY A 345 -13.64 -5.29 -12.41
C GLY A 345 -14.23 -5.54 -11.02
N VAL A 346 -14.10 -4.60 -10.08
CA VAL A 346 -14.65 -4.75 -8.73
C VAL A 346 -16.15 -4.51 -8.76
N LYS A 347 -16.92 -5.56 -8.43
CA LYS A 347 -18.38 -5.47 -8.32
C LYS A 347 -18.77 -4.42 -7.27
N ARG A 348 -19.64 -3.49 -7.64
CA ARG A 348 -20.15 -2.46 -6.74
C ARG A 348 -20.88 -3.11 -5.54
N PRO A 349 -20.47 -2.83 -4.30
CA PRO A 349 -21.11 -3.41 -3.12
C PRO A 349 -22.43 -2.69 -2.79
N PRO A 350 -23.35 -3.34 -2.03
CA PRO A 350 -24.52 -2.67 -1.48
C PRO A 350 -24.15 -1.43 -0.65
N PHE A 351 -25.00 -0.41 -0.69
CA PHE A 351 -24.75 0.88 -0.03
C PHE A 351 -24.44 0.78 1.47
N TYR A 352 -25.02 -0.22 2.16
CA TYR A 352 -24.72 -0.54 3.55
C TYR A 352 -23.21 -0.65 3.84
N TYR A 353 -22.43 -1.26 2.96
CA TYR A 353 -20.99 -1.39 3.17
C TYR A 353 -20.25 -0.06 3.04
N SER A 354 -20.76 0.90 2.25
CA SER A 354 -20.24 2.27 2.23
C SER A 354 -20.48 3.00 3.56
N LEU A 355 -21.59 2.72 4.24
CA LEU A 355 -21.83 3.24 5.60
C LEU A 355 -20.84 2.64 6.62
N LEU A 356 -20.48 1.36 6.46
CA LEU A 356 -19.44 0.75 7.30
C LEU A 356 -18.07 1.39 7.07
N VAL A 357 -17.70 1.68 5.82
CA VAL A 357 -16.44 2.41 5.53
C VAL A 357 -16.47 3.83 6.12
N LEU A 358 -17.61 4.52 6.04
CA LEU A 358 -17.78 5.82 6.71
C LEU A 358 -17.58 5.72 8.23
N GLY A 359 -18.20 4.72 8.87
CA GLY A 359 -18.01 4.44 10.29
C GLY A 359 -16.54 4.13 10.67
N GLN A 360 -15.82 3.42 9.78
CA GLN A 360 -14.38 3.21 9.93
C GLN A 360 -13.59 4.51 9.85
N CYS A 361 -13.88 5.37 8.87
CA CYS A 361 -13.21 6.65 8.72
C CYS A 361 -13.43 7.52 9.96
N ILE A 362 -14.66 7.57 10.48
CA ILE A 362 -14.97 8.28 11.74
C ILE A 362 -14.16 7.72 12.91
N PHE A 363 -14.13 6.39 13.06
CA PHE A 363 -13.33 5.74 14.10
C PHE A 363 -11.84 6.13 13.99
N PHE A 364 -11.26 6.10 12.78
CA PHE A 364 -9.87 6.49 12.57
C PHE A 364 -9.62 7.97 12.77
N MET A 365 -10.55 8.85 12.35
CA MET A 365 -10.44 10.29 12.61
C MET A 365 -10.39 10.58 14.10
N VAL A 366 -11.32 10.04 14.89
CA VAL A 366 -11.31 10.18 16.35
C VAL A 366 -9.99 9.65 16.91
N LEU A 367 -9.59 8.43 16.54
CA LEU A 367 -8.37 7.81 17.06
C LEU A 367 -7.10 8.61 16.74
N CYS A 368 -6.98 9.14 15.52
CA CYS A 368 -5.77 9.82 15.05
C CYS A 368 -5.71 11.28 15.53
N TYR A 369 -6.83 12.00 15.51
CA TYR A 369 -6.85 13.38 16.01
C TYR A 369 -6.78 13.45 17.54
N CYS A 370 -7.36 12.49 18.28
CA CYS A 370 -7.13 12.39 19.72
C CYS A 370 -5.66 12.09 20.05
N ASN A 371 -4.98 11.22 19.29
CA ASN A 371 -3.54 10.96 19.46
C ASN A 371 -2.72 12.25 19.33
N ARG A 372 -3.11 13.11 18.38
CA ARG A 372 -2.46 14.40 18.17
C ARG A 372 -2.76 15.43 19.26
N LEU A 373 -3.99 15.45 19.79
CA LEU A 373 -4.39 16.37 20.87
C LEU A 373 -3.77 15.99 22.23
N PHE A 374 -3.44 14.71 22.44
CA PHE A 374 -2.89 14.19 23.69
C PHE A 374 -1.57 13.43 23.47
N PRO A 375 -0.43 14.14 23.30
CA PRO A 375 0.83 13.53 22.85
C PRO A 375 1.36 12.40 23.74
N GLN A 376 1.32 12.54 25.07
CA GLN A 376 1.81 11.51 26.00
C GLN A 376 1.01 10.21 25.90
N TRP A 377 -0.32 10.31 25.80
CA TRP A 377 -1.18 9.15 25.54
C TRP A 377 -0.91 8.57 24.14
N GLY A 378 -0.71 9.46 23.17
CA GLY A 378 -0.39 9.14 21.80
C GLY A 378 0.86 8.29 21.63
N GLU A 379 1.95 8.65 22.29
CA GLU A 379 3.22 7.92 22.27
C GLU A 379 3.09 6.53 22.88
N ALA A 380 2.46 6.44 24.07
CA ALA A 380 2.20 5.15 24.72
C ALA A 380 1.33 4.23 23.85
N ARG A 381 0.32 4.79 23.17
CA ARG A 381 -0.53 4.07 22.21
C ARG A 381 0.27 3.61 21.00
N ASN A 382 1.09 4.48 20.43
CA ASN A 382 1.89 4.19 19.24
C ASN A 382 2.85 3.02 19.49
N LYS A 383 3.52 3.00 20.64
CA LYS A 383 4.38 1.87 21.04
C LYS A 383 3.61 0.55 21.12
N LYS A 384 2.40 0.56 21.72
CA LYS A 384 1.54 -0.62 21.79
C LYS A 384 1.04 -1.08 20.41
N VAL A 385 0.66 -0.13 19.54
CA VAL A 385 0.23 -0.42 18.17
C VAL A 385 1.35 -1.08 17.38
N GLN A 386 2.56 -0.53 17.45
CA GLN A 386 3.72 -1.06 16.77
C GLN A 386 4.03 -2.51 17.22
N GLN A 387 4.07 -2.76 18.54
CA GLN A 387 4.25 -4.12 19.08
C GLN A 387 3.15 -5.08 18.60
N ALA A 388 1.90 -4.63 18.60
CA ALA A 388 0.77 -5.43 18.13
C ALA A 388 0.88 -5.76 16.64
N LEU A 389 1.30 -4.81 15.80
CA LEU A 389 1.47 -5.03 14.36
C LEU A 389 2.57 -6.06 14.08
N PHE A 390 3.72 -5.96 14.74
CA PHE A 390 4.78 -6.96 14.64
C PHE A 390 4.29 -8.35 15.08
N SER A 391 3.59 -8.42 16.22
CA SER A 391 3.04 -9.68 16.73
C SER A 391 2.03 -10.32 15.75
N LEU A 392 1.10 -9.53 15.21
CA LEU A 392 0.06 -10.00 14.29
C LEU A 392 0.58 -10.33 12.88
N THR A 393 1.73 -9.77 12.50
CA THR A 393 2.33 -9.99 11.18
C THR A 393 3.32 -11.14 11.18
N ILE A 394 4.13 -11.24 12.24
CA ILE A 394 5.28 -12.15 12.30
C ILE A 394 5.07 -13.25 13.34
N HIS A 395 4.77 -12.90 14.60
CA HIS A 395 4.96 -13.84 15.71
C HIS A 395 3.76 -14.73 16.09
N ASN A 396 2.54 -14.43 15.65
CA ASN A 396 1.33 -15.14 16.08
C ASN A 396 0.64 -15.93 14.95
N PRO A 397 1.15 -17.14 14.57
CA PRO A 397 0.57 -17.95 13.51
C PRO A 397 -0.91 -18.30 13.73
N ALA A 398 -1.34 -18.42 15.00
CA ALA A 398 -2.74 -18.69 15.34
C ALA A 398 -3.70 -17.58 14.89
N LEU A 399 -3.19 -16.35 14.76
CA LEU A 399 -3.91 -15.20 14.19
C LEU A 399 -3.52 -14.93 12.73
N GLY A 400 -2.90 -15.91 12.07
CA GLY A 400 -2.51 -15.87 10.67
C GLY A 400 -1.24 -15.07 10.37
N ALA A 401 -0.36 -14.82 11.35
CA ALA A 401 0.97 -14.26 11.10
C ALA A 401 1.85 -15.22 10.27
N LEU A 402 3.00 -14.72 9.78
CA LEU A 402 4.00 -15.52 9.05
C LEU A 402 4.62 -16.65 9.90
N GLY A 403 4.65 -16.49 11.23
CA GLY A 403 5.24 -17.41 12.20
C GLY A 403 6.74 -17.24 12.41
N LYS A 404 7.47 -16.77 11.40
CA LYS A 404 8.86 -16.35 11.48
C LYS A 404 9.11 -15.19 10.54
N GLU A 405 10.19 -14.44 10.78
CA GLU A 405 10.62 -13.40 9.84
C GLU A 405 10.99 -14.04 8.50
N THR A 406 10.47 -13.46 7.41
CA THR A 406 10.88 -13.83 6.07
C THR A 406 12.20 -13.16 5.72
N LYS A 407 13.03 -13.88 4.95
CA LYS A 407 14.24 -13.35 4.32
C LYS A 407 14.01 -12.99 2.85
N PHE A 408 12.74 -12.78 2.45
CA PHE A 408 12.34 -12.41 1.09
C PHE A 408 12.91 -13.36 0.02
N GLU A 409 12.85 -14.65 0.31
CA GLU A 409 13.23 -15.70 -0.64
C GLU A 409 12.47 -15.56 -1.95
N PHE A 410 13.12 -15.94 -3.05
CA PHE A 410 12.49 -16.02 -4.36
C PHE A 410 11.57 -17.26 -4.44
N GLN A 411 10.49 -17.27 -3.65
CA GLN A 411 9.56 -18.40 -3.50
C GLN A 411 8.68 -18.57 -4.76
N TYR A 412 8.26 -17.46 -5.36
CA TYR A 412 7.35 -17.44 -6.51
C TYR A 412 8.15 -17.23 -7.79
N ILE A 413 8.74 -18.32 -8.28
CA ILE A 413 9.63 -18.31 -9.44
C ILE A 413 8.77 -18.38 -10.72
N PRO A 414 8.83 -17.37 -11.61
CA PRO A 414 8.14 -17.41 -12.89
C PRO A 414 8.48 -18.68 -13.70
N THR A 415 7.47 -19.29 -14.30
CA THR A 415 7.59 -20.36 -15.30
C THR A 415 6.72 -20.02 -16.52
N LEU A 416 6.89 -20.73 -17.63
CA LEU A 416 6.07 -20.52 -18.83
C LEU A 416 4.58 -20.80 -18.59
N ASP A 417 4.26 -21.72 -17.67
CA ASP A 417 2.89 -22.17 -17.39
C ASP A 417 2.24 -21.48 -16.17
N MET A 418 3.03 -20.80 -15.32
CA MET A 418 2.50 -20.08 -14.17
C MET A 418 2.19 -18.63 -14.51
N MET A 419 0.90 -18.29 -14.51
CA MET A 419 0.43 -16.91 -14.38
C MET A 419 -0.61 -16.80 -13.27
N SER A 420 -0.54 -15.73 -12.49
CA SER A 420 -1.52 -15.42 -11.43
C SER A 420 -2.95 -15.28 -11.99
N THR A 421 -3.08 -14.99 -13.28
CA THR A 421 -4.34 -14.91 -14.03
C THR A 421 -4.95 -16.30 -14.30
N ALA A 422 -4.13 -17.35 -14.50
CA ALA A 422 -4.62 -18.72 -14.72
C ALA A 422 -5.35 -19.28 -13.49
N ALA A 423 -4.90 -18.90 -12.28
CA ALA A 423 -5.60 -19.23 -11.03
C ALA A 423 -6.97 -18.54 -10.91
N ALA A 424 -7.15 -17.37 -11.52
CA ALA A 424 -8.45 -16.68 -11.57
C ALA A 424 -9.43 -17.41 -12.51
N ALA A 425 -8.96 -17.88 -13.68
CA ALA A 425 -9.76 -18.64 -14.64
C ALA A 425 -10.24 -20.01 -14.09
N ALA A 426 -9.38 -20.72 -13.35
CA ALA A 426 -9.76 -21.96 -12.67
C ALA A 426 -10.74 -21.74 -11.50
N GLY A 427 -10.65 -20.60 -10.83
CA GLY A 427 -11.57 -20.18 -9.76
C GLY A 427 -12.96 -19.75 -10.28
N THR A 428 -13.05 -19.27 -11.53
CA THR A 428 -14.34 -18.98 -12.16
C THR A 428 -15.07 -20.23 -12.67
N ALA A 429 -14.34 -21.28 -13.08
CA ALA A 429 -14.95 -22.54 -13.53
C ALA A 429 -15.46 -23.44 -12.38
N THR A 430 -15.08 -23.15 -11.14
CA THR A 430 -15.49 -23.92 -9.94
C THR A 430 -16.31 -23.12 -8.93
N ALA A 431 -16.78 -21.92 -9.30
CA ALA A 431 -17.82 -21.23 -8.56
C ALA A 431 -19.17 -21.89 -8.84
N ALA A 432 -19.38 -23.09 -8.27
CA ALA A 432 -20.70 -23.71 -8.23
C ALA A 432 -21.71 -22.72 -7.62
N PRO A 433 -22.91 -22.55 -8.20
CA PRO A 433 -23.97 -21.76 -7.62
C PRO A 433 -24.49 -22.50 -6.39
N GLY A 434 -23.85 -22.31 -5.23
CA GLY A 434 -24.22 -23.06 -4.03
C GLY A 434 -23.30 -22.98 -2.81
N SER A 435 -22.19 -22.23 -2.79
CA SER A 435 -21.37 -22.08 -1.58
C SER A 435 -21.86 -20.93 -0.66
N SER A 436 -23.17 -20.83 -0.47
CA SER A 436 -23.78 -19.95 0.52
C SER A 436 -23.78 -20.55 1.93
N HIS A 437 -22.79 -21.37 2.32
CA HIS A 437 -22.71 -21.92 3.69
C HIS A 437 -21.26 -22.24 4.12
N LEU A 438 -20.33 -21.30 3.95
CA LEU A 438 -19.18 -21.27 4.85
C LEU A 438 -19.65 -20.63 6.16
N LYS A 439 -19.99 -21.48 7.13
CA LYS A 439 -20.34 -21.09 8.51
C LYS A 439 -19.35 -20.02 8.99
N SER A 440 -19.86 -18.82 9.30
CA SER A 440 -19.07 -17.69 9.80
C SER A 440 -18.44 -18.04 11.15
N HIS A 441 -17.23 -18.58 11.14
CA HIS A 441 -16.47 -18.85 12.35
C HIS A 441 -15.68 -17.60 12.74
N GLY A 442 -16.40 -16.64 13.30
CA GLY A 442 -15.85 -15.43 13.92
C GLY A 442 -16.87 -14.29 13.95
N PRO A 443 -17.03 -13.56 15.07
CA PRO A 443 -17.82 -12.34 15.06
C PRO A 443 -17.15 -11.34 14.11
N ARG A 444 -17.90 -10.76 13.16
CA ARG A 444 -17.45 -9.66 12.27
C ARG A 444 -17.19 -8.39 13.08
N ARG A 445 -16.21 -8.45 13.98
CA ARG A 445 -15.95 -7.47 15.03
C ARG A 445 -15.58 -6.12 14.43
N THR A 446 -14.84 -6.13 13.33
CA THR A 446 -14.44 -4.93 12.59
C THR A 446 -15.66 -4.21 12.00
N GLU A 447 -16.50 -4.91 11.25
CA GLU A 447 -17.73 -4.34 10.67
C GLU A 447 -18.69 -3.85 11.77
N ARG A 448 -18.86 -4.62 12.85
CA ARG A 448 -19.67 -4.21 14.00
C ARG A 448 -19.11 -2.95 14.69
N ARG A 449 -17.80 -2.87 14.91
CA ARG A 449 -17.14 -1.67 15.46
C ARG A 449 -17.42 -0.46 14.57
N ASN A 450 -17.29 -0.63 13.26
CA ASN A 450 -17.52 0.45 12.30
C ASN A 450 -18.98 0.93 12.34
N LEU A 451 -19.94 0.01 12.42
CA LEU A 451 -21.35 0.35 12.61
C LEU A 451 -21.60 1.11 13.92
N VAL A 452 -21.03 0.64 15.04
CA VAL A 452 -21.15 1.30 16.34
C VAL A 452 -20.56 2.71 16.30
N ALA A 453 -19.38 2.89 15.68
CA ALA A 453 -18.76 4.20 15.53
C ALA A 453 -19.65 5.17 14.74
N LEU A 454 -20.27 4.70 13.66
CA LEU A 454 -21.23 5.48 12.88
C LEU A 454 -22.43 5.90 13.73
N VAL A 455 -23.05 4.95 14.45
CA VAL A 455 -24.22 5.23 15.30
C VAL A 455 -23.88 6.26 16.39
N LEU A 456 -22.76 6.09 17.08
CA LEU A 456 -22.32 7.03 18.13
C LEU A 456 -22.08 8.44 17.58
N ALA A 457 -21.45 8.54 16.41
CA ALA A 457 -21.23 9.83 15.76
C ALA A 457 -22.54 10.49 15.31
N SER A 458 -23.48 9.71 14.76
CA SER A 458 -24.81 10.21 14.41
C SER A 458 -25.58 10.72 15.64
N LEU A 459 -25.54 9.99 16.76
CA LEU A 459 -26.14 10.42 18.01
C LEU A 459 -25.51 11.70 18.56
N PHE A 460 -24.18 11.83 18.47
CA PHE A 460 -23.46 13.03 18.89
C PHE A 460 -23.84 14.25 18.04
N VAL A 461 -23.90 14.12 16.71
CA VAL A 461 -24.32 15.20 15.80
C VAL A 461 -25.78 15.59 16.08
N ALA A 462 -26.67 14.62 16.31
CA ALA A 462 -28.06 14.88 16.65
C ALA A 462 -28.18 15.66 17.98
N LEU A 463 -27.41 15.28 19.00
CA LEU A 463 -27.35 15.99 20.27
C LEU A 463 -26.85 17.43 20.11
N LEU A 464 -25.76 17.64 19.36
CA LEU A 464 -25.23 18.99 19.09
C LEU A 464 -26.24 19.85 18.31
N SER A 465 -26.92 19.27 17.33
CA SER A 465 -27.96 19.97 16.56
C SER A 465 -29.12 20.34 17.45
N TRP A 466 -29.57 19.43 18.32
CA TRP A 466 -30.63 19.69 19.29
C TRP A 466 -30.24 20.77 20.30
N LEU A 467 -29.02 20.72 20.85
CA LEU A 467 -28.48 21.76 21.73
C LEU A 467 -28.43 23.11 21.00
N GLY A 468 -27.93 23.14 19.76
CA GLY A 468 -27.87 24.35 18.94
C GLY A 468 -29.25 24.97 18.70
N VAL A 469 -30.24 24.16 18.30
CA VAL A 469 -31.64 24.60 18.16
C VAL A 469 -32.18 25.11 19.48
N ARG A 470 -31.95 24.40 20.60
CA ARG A 470 -32.43 24.81 21.92
C ARG A 470 -31.80 26.13 22.38
N THR A 471 -30.50 26.34 22.16
CA THR A 471 -29.82 27.59 22.47
C THR A 471 -30.29 28.74 21.59
N ALA A 472 -30.48 28.51 20.30
CA ALA A 472 -31.03 29.51 19.38
C ALA A 472 -32.45 29.91 19.80
N SER A 473 -33.32 28.93 20.06
CA SER A 473 -34.69 29.18 20.53
C SER A 473 -34.72 29.93 21.87
N ALA A 474 -33.81 29.63 22.80
CA ALA A 474 -33.71 30.37 24.05
C ALA A 474 -33.30 31.83 23.83
N LEU A 475 -32.30 32.08 22.98
CA LEU A 475 -31.82 33.44 22.64
C LEU A 475 -32.88 34.26 21.89
N PHE A 476 -33.57 33.67 20.92
CA PHE A 476 -34.66 34.34 20.18
C PHE A 476 -35.92 34.51 21.04
N GLY A 477 -36.22 33.57 21.95
CA GLY A 477 -37.31 33.69 22.92
C GLY A 477 -37.08 34.82 23.92
N THR A 478 -35.85 35.03 24.39
CA THR A 478 -35.49 36.18 25.22
C THR A 478 -35.52 37.51 24.46
N ALA A 479 -35.17 37.52 23.17
CA ALA A 479 -35.26 38.73 22.34
C ALA A 479 -36.72 39.15 22.04
N ALA A 480 -37.62 38.18 21.85
CA ALA A 480 -39.06 38.46 21.67
C ALA A 480 -39.73 38.94 22.97
N GLY A 481 -39.21 38.57 24.14
CA GLY A 481 -39.66 39.05 25.46
C GLY A 481 -39.18 40.45 25.85
N MET A 482 -38.30 41.08 25.07
CA MET A 482 -37.76 42.43 25.31
C MET A 482 -38.40 43.52 24.43
N ALA A 483 -39.48 43.21 23.70
CA ALA A 483 -40.27 44.25 23.03
C ALA A 483 -41.03 45.08 24.09
N PRO A 484 -40.85 46.42 24.17
CA PRO A 484 -41.52 47.22 25.18
C PRO A 484 -43.03 47.24 24.92
N SER A 485 -43.79 46.88 25.95
CA SER A 485 -45.23 47.10 26.03
C SER A 485 -45.52 48.60 25.97
N ALA A 486 -45.76 49.13 24.76
CA ALA A 486 -46.32 50.46 24.57
C ALA A 486 -47.85 50.36 24.54
N ALA A 487 -48.45 50.15 25.71
CA ALA A 487 -49.85 50.45 25.95
C ALA A 487 -49.92 51.76 26.75
N ALA A 488 -49.97 52.90 26.03
CA ALA A 488 -50.38 54.17 26.60
C ALA A 488 -51.64 54.62 25.86
N THR A 489 -52.76 54.34 26.50
CA THR A 489 -54.09 54.91 26.28
C THR A 489 -54.00 56.44 26.32
N VAL A 490 -54.44 57.13 25.26
CA VAL A 490 -54.84 58.52 25.34
C VAL A 490 -56.21 58.66 24.68
N ALA A 491 -57.20 58.93 25.53
CA ALA A 491 -58.48 59.50 25.13
C ALA A 491 -58.26 60.97 24.78
N TRP A 492 -58.75 61.40 23.61
CA TRP A 492 -59.75 62.45 23.37
C TRP A 492 -59.90 62.65 21.87
#